data_AF-A0A3S5J915-F1
#
_entry.id   AF-A0A3S5J915-F1
#
_cell.length_a   1.000
_cell.length_b   1.000
_cell.length_c   1.000
_cell.angle_alpha   90.00
_cell.angle_beta   90.00
_cell.angle_gamma   90.00
#
_symmetry.space_group_name_H-M   'P 1'
#
loop_
_entity.id
_entity.type
_entity.pdbx_description
1 polymer ?
#
loop_
_entity_poly.entity_id
_entity_poly.type
_entity_poly.pdbx_seq_one_letter_code
_entity_poly.pdbx_strand_id
1 'polypeptide(L)'
;MKITLFFLLFINTIFHFSSFASASSTTISPGDIIAADVLREKLEWAATSSSKATIDELVGNWVANQYFCLGGSASLDGSGLCDGDDETLLLDGLLATNSLFLQRQDSWSIQKESNTRVRIISESLNFLFNPNFGFIAPNDSIAWSCELAGGKILLCLAPQDNFTYGEEVGCATSVCRLHVMLDVTKYDNESISLGFGPLDTSNQGSAGNKFGLFNIIELHRKGVISAPSYLNLETELEKVTLSWTFDEPNEVQFDIFRKDQLDGSYVSIGRSNDVVFEDENLGPGHYWYRVYAVSGDVRSSGSNVRKATIGE
;
A
#
# COMPACT_ATOMS: atom_id res chain seq x y z
N MET A 1 -41.47 39.95 -19.10
CA MET A 1 -40.94 39.48 -17.81
C MET A 1 -40.21 38.17 -18.09
N LYS A 2 -38.88 38.21 -18.30
CA LYS A 2 -38.07 37.05 -18.66
C LYS A 2 -37.66 36.33 -17.38
N ILE A 3 -38.11 35.10 -17.20
CA ILE A 3 -37.73 34.22 -16.09
C ILE A 3 -36.40 33.58 -16.47
N THR A 4 -35.32 34.04 -15.85
CA THR A 4 -33.99 33.43 -15.98
C THR A 4 -33.92 32.25 -15.01
N LEU A 5 -33.93 31.03 -15.55
CA LEU A 5 -33.78 29.79 -14.80
C LEU A 5 -32.28 29.63 -14.46
N PHE A 6 -31.91 29.82 -13.19
CA PHE A 6 -30.54 29.61 -12.70
C PHE A 6 -30.33 28.11 -12.46
N PHE A 7 -29.55 27.47 -13.32
CA PHE A 7 -29.19 26.06 -13.20
C PHE A 7 -28.03 25.96 -12.18
N LEU A 8 -28.36 25.59 -10.94
CA LEU A 8 -27.36 25.28 -9.90
C LEU A 8 -26.71 23.93 -10.23
N LEU A 9 -25.53 23.98 -10.85
CA LEU A 9 -24.64 22.82 -10.98
C LEU A 9 -24.13 22.44 -9.58
N PHE A 10 -24.64 21.34 -9.02
CA PHE A 10 -24.01 20.66 -7.89
C PHE A 10 -22.70 20.04 -8.37
N ILE A 11 -21.58 20.72 -8.15
CA ILE A 11 -20.26 20.12 -8.23
C ILE A 11 -20.05 19.35 -6.92
N ASN A 12 -20.32 18.05 -6.95
CA ASN A 12 -19.81 17.12 -5.93
C ASN A 12 -18.30 17.00 -6.12
N THR A 13 -17.51 17.87 -5.49
CA THR A 13 -16.08 17.63 -5.31
C THR A 13 -15.93 16.52 -4.26
N ILE A 14 -15.86 15.28 -4.73
CA ILE A 14 -15.34 14.17 -3.93
C ILE A 14 -13.83 14.42 -3.82
N PHE A 15 -13.39 14.92 -2.66
CA PHE A 15 -11.97 14.91 -2.30
C PHE A 15 -11.58 13.47 -2.00
N HIS A 16 -11.14 12.73 -3.02
CA HIS A 16 -10.36 11.52 -2.81
C HIS A 16 -8.93 11.92 -2.45
N PHE A 17 -8.60 11.93 -1.16
CA PHE A 17 -7.21 11.83 -0.72
C PHE A 17 -6.75 10.38 -0.90
N SER A 18 -6.37 10.04 -2.12
CA SER A 18 -5.64 8.81 -2.43
C SER A 18 -4.27 9.22 -2.96
N SER A 19 -3.32 9.42 -2.05
CA SER A 19 -1.89 9.46 -2.40
C SER A 19 -1.07 9.27 -1.15
N PHE A 20 -0.84 8.02 -0.78
CA PHE A 20 0.44 7.56 -0.25
C PHE A 20 0.65 6.14 -0.81
N ALA A 21 1.80 5.92 -1.45
CA ALA A 21 2.24 4.70 -2.13
C ALA A 21 1.36 4.17 -3.30
N SER A 22 1.35 4.89 -4.43
CA SER A 22 1.12 4.20 -5.70
C SER A 22 2.41 3.46 -6.06
N ALA A 23 2.34 2.13 -6.21
CA ALA A 23 3.29 1.41 -7.04
C ALA A 23 3.50 2.18 -8.36
N SER A 24 4.73 2.20 -8.85
CA SER A 24 5.13 2.82 -10.12
C SER A 24 4.08 2.56 -11.21
N SER A 25 3.28 3.58 -11.54
CA SER A 25 2.27 3.45 -12.60
C SER A 25 3.01 3.40 -13.94
N THR A 26 2.84 2.32 -14.69
CA THR A 26 3.38 2.25 -16.06
C THR A 26 2.80 3.39 -16.90
N THR A 27 3.66 4.29 -17.39
CA THR A 27 3.25 5.40 -18.24
C THR A 27 3.16 4.94 -19.70
N ILE A 28 2.15 5.41 -20.42
CA ILE A 28 1.95 5.18 -21.86
C ILE A 28 2.23 6.51 -22.57
N SER A 29 3.13 6.52 -23.56
CA SER A 29 3.45 7.68 -24.37
C SER A 29 2.88 7.57 -25.79
N PRO A 30 2.64 8.70 -26.48
CA PRO A 30 2.22 8.67 -27.88
C PRO A 30 3.26 7.94 -28.75
N GLY A 31 2.80 6.91 -29.49
CA GLY A 31 3.66 6.08 -30.33
C GLY A 31 4.02 4.71 -29.74
N ASP A 32 3.66 4.45 -28.48
CA ASP A 32 3.85 3.14 -27.86
C ASP A 32 3.01 2.06 -28.55
N ILE A 33 3.66 0.97 -28.98
CA ILE A 33 2.98 -0.26 -29.40
C ILE A 33 2.80 -1.13 -28.16
N ILE A 34 1.59 -1.18 -27.63
CA ILE A 34 1.25 -1.99 -26.46
C ILE A 34 0.89 -3.40 -26.92
N ALA A 35 1.65 -4.39 -26.46
CA ALA A 35 1.32 -5.78 -26.70
C ALA A 35 0.06 -6.18 -25.88
N ALA A 36 -0.79 -7.04 -26.47
CA ALA A 36 -2.09 -7.37 -25.88
C ALA A 36 -1.99 -8.11 -24.54
N ASP A 37 -0.87 -8.78 -24.28
CA ASP A 37 -0.52 -9.39 -22.99
C ASP A 37 -0.23 -8.33 -21.92
N VAL A 38 0.51 -7.27 -22.25
CA VAL A 38 0.76 -6.14 -21.33
C VAL A 38 -0.53 -5.40 -21.00
N LEU A 39 -1.38 -5.14 -22.01
CA LEU A 39 -2.68 -4.50 -21.77
C LEU A 39 -3.58 -5.38 -20.90
N ARG A 40 -3.57 -6.69 -21.13
CA ARG A 40 -4.31 -7.66 -20.30
C ARG A 40 -3.82 -7.65 -18.87
N GLU A 41 -2.50 -7.69 -18.63
CA GLU A 41 -1.91 -7.62 -17.29
C GLU A 41 -2.34 -6.35 -16.55
N LYS A 42 -2.39 -5.19 -17.22
CA LYS A 42 -2.83 -3.93 -16.61
C LYS A 42 -4.34 -3.86 -16.40
N LEU A 43 -5.14 -4.42 -17.29
CA LEU A 43 -6.59 -4.53 -17.10
C LEU A 43 -6.95 -5.54 -16.01
N GLU A 44 -6.22 -6.65 -15.91
CA GLU A 44 -6.35 -7.61 -14.82
C GLU A 44 -5.97 -6.97 -13.50
N TRP A 45 -4.85 -6.24 -13.43
CA TRP A 45 -4.47 -5.43 -12.27
C TRP A 45 -5.54 -4.39 -11.90
N ALA A 46 -6.08 -3.65 -12.88
CA ALA A 46 -7.17 -2.69 -12.64
C ALA A 46 -8.46 -3.37 -12.16
N ALA A 47 -8.73 -4.59 -12.62
CA ALA A 47 -9.87 -5.39 -12.18
C ALA A 47 -9.66 -5.97 -10.77
N THR A 48 -8.44 -6.39 -10.40
CA THR A 48 -8.13 -6.89 -9.05
C THR A 48 -7.88 -5.80 -8.02
N SER A 49 -7.50 -4.59 -8.43
CA SER A 49 -7.40 -3.42 -7.54
C SER A 49 -8.77 -2.78 -7.28
N SER A 50 -9.70 -2.87 -8.25
CA SER A 50 -11.10 -2.48 -8.05
C SER A 50 -11.95 -3.56 -7.36
N SER A 51 -11.45 -4.79 -7.25
CA SER A 51 -12.17 -5.87 -6.56
C SER A 51 -12.13 -5.68 -5.04
N LYS A 52 -13.24 -6.04 -4.38
CA LYS A 52 -13.33 -6.10 -2.92
C LYS A 52 -12.23 -7.00 -2.35
N ALA A 53 -11.66 -6.63 -1.21
CA ALA A 53 -10.68 -7.48 -0.53
C ALA A 53 -11.34 -8.77 -0.04
N THR A 54 -10.58 -9.86 -0.06
CA THR A 54 -10.97 -11.16 0.49
C THR A 54 -10.07 -11.53 1.67
N ILE A 55 -10.52 -12.46 2.52
CA ILE A 55 -9.72 -12.94 3.65
C ILE A 55 -8.41 -13.58 3.18
N ASP A 56 -8.43 -14.34 2.10
CA ASP A 56 -7.23 -15.03 1.62
C ASP A 56 -6.14 -14.06 1.16
N GLU A 57 -6.52 -12.89 0.63
CA GLU A 57 -5.58 -11.84 0.25
C GLU A 57 -4.94 -11.14 1.45
N LEU A 58 -5.64 -11.04 2.59
CA LEU A 58 -5.10 -10.48 3.83
C LEU A 58 -4.09 -11.41 4.51
N VAL A 59 -4.22 -12.73 4.32
CA VAL A 59 -3.42 -13.74 5.03
C VAL A 59 -1.97 -13.71 4.56
N GLY A 60 -1.03 -13.59 5.50
CA GLY A 60 0.39 -13.55 5.21
C GLY A 60 1.22 -12.78 6.22
N ASN A 61 2.50 -12.61 5.89
CA ASN A 61 3.41 -11.77 6.64
C ASN A 61 3.56 -10.42 5.92
N TRP A 62 3.58 -9.35 6.68
CA TRP A 62 3.51 -7.98 6.20
C TRP A 62 4.52 -7.11 6.93
N VAL A 63 5.10 -6.15 6.23
CA VAL A 63 5.69 -4.94 6.82
C VAL A 63 4.53 -3.95 6.97
N ALA A 64 4.27 -3.50 8.18
CA ALA A 64 3.21 -2.57 8.51
C ALA A 64 3.81 -1.20 8.82
N ASN A 65 3.49 -0.19 8.00
CA ASN A 65 3.87 1.20 8.21
C ASN A 65 2.66 1.98 8.73
N GLN A 66 2.74 2.50 9.95
CA GLN A 66 1.68 3.31 10.54
C GLN A 66 1.96 4.79 10.33
N TYR A 67 0.95 5.51 9.84
CA TYR A 67 0.87 6.96 9.78
C TYR A 67 -0.36 7.39 10.56
N PHE A 68 -0.18 8.13 11.64
CA PHE A 68 -1.29 8.42 12.52
C PHE A 68 -1.19 9.80 13.15
N CYS A 69 -2.36 10.27 13.56
CA CYS A 69 -2.55 11.48 14.31
C CYS A 69 -3.53 11.21 15.43
N LEU A 70 -3.09 11.47 16.66
CA LEU A 70 -3.91 11.30 17.85
C LEU A 70 -4.74 12.56 18.19
N GLY A 71 -4.65 13.57 17.33
CA GLY A 71 -5.23 14.89 17.47
C GLY A 71 -4.16 15.97 17.63
N GLY A 72 -4.49 17.20 17.26
CA GLY A 72 -3.63 18.38 17.40
C GLY A 72 -4.43 19.66 17.18
N SER A 73 -3.78 20.82 17.20
CA SER A 73 -4.47 22.11 17.11
C SER A 73 -4.17 22.82 15.79
N ALA A 74 -5.20 23.25 15.05
CA ALA A 74 -4.95 24.13 13.91
C ALA A 74 -4.57 25.53 14.43
N SER A 75 -3.27 25.76 14.62
CA SER A 75 -2.74 27.09 14.89
C SER A 75 -2.67 27.91 13.60
N LEU A 76 -3.03 29.20 13.69
CA LEU A 76 -2.75 30.19 12.63
C LEU A 76 -1.25 30.36 12.37
N ASP A 77 -0.42 29.90 13.32
CA ASP A 77 1.03 30.01 13.33
C ASP A 77 1.70 28.73 12.78
N GLY A 78 0.91 27.72 12.36
CA GLY A 78 1.40 26.51 11.70
C GLY A 78 2.00 25.45 12.62
N SER A 79 1.64 25.42 13.92
CA SER A 79 2.22 24.47 14.89
C SER A 79 1.90 23.00 14.61
N GLY A 80 0.81 22.66 13.91
CA GLY A 80 0.61 21.30 13.36
C GLY A 80 -0.75 20.67 13.59
N LEU A 81 -1.15 19.76 12.69
CA LEU A 81 -2.34 18.93 12.87
C LEU A 81 -2.13 17.82 13.92
N CYS A 82 -0.87 17.46 14.20
CA CYS A 82 -0.50 16.40 15.16
C CYS A 82 0.51 16.93 16.18
N ASP A 83 0.01 17.76 17.11
CA ASP A 83 0.80 18.26 18.24
C ASP A 83 1.02 17.10 19.21
N GLY A 84 2.15 16.40 19.07
CA GLY A 84 2.52 15.20 19.84
C GLY A 84 2.99 15.47 21.27
N ASP A 85 2.67 16.63 21.85
CA ASP A 85 3.24 17.10 23.11
C ASP A 85 2.47 16.62 24.36
N ASP A 86 1.70 15.53 24.26
CA ASP A 86 1.17 14.89 25.45
C ASP A 86 2.28 14.00 26.06
N GLU A 87 3.10 14.60 26.94
CA GLU A 87 4.19 13.93 27.70
C GLU A 87 3.73 12.67 28.46
N THR A 88 2.42 12.39 28.50
CA THR A 88 1.82 11.21 29.12
C THR A 88 1.84 9.95 28.25
N LEU A 89 2.05 10.07 26.92
CA LEU A 89 2.05 8.94 25.99
C LEU A 89 3.45 8.69 25.42
N LEU A 90 4.17 7.72 26.00
CA LEU A 90 5.46 7.28 25.47
C LEU A 90 5.24 6.32 24.28
N LEU A 91 5.60 6.77 23.07
CA LEU A 91 5.51 5.97 21.84
C LEU A 91 6.91 5.49 21.43
N ASP A 92 7.11 4.18 21.46
CA ASP A 92 8.37 3.56 21.05
C ASP A 92 8.43 3.35 19.54
N GLY A 93 9.62 3.33 18.94
CA GLY A 93 9.80 3.02 17.53
C GLY A 93 9.31 4.12 16.57
N LEU A 94 9.28 5.37 17.01
CA LEU A 94 9.04 6.52 16.13
C LEU A 94 10.17 6.65 15.11
N LEU A 95 9.82 6.56 13.83
CA LEU A 95 10.76 6.71 12.71
C LEU A 95 10.85 8.15 12.21
N ALA A 96 9.73 8.86 12.24
CA ALA A 96 9.66 10.25 11.85
C ALA A 96 8.54 10.95 12.64
N THR A 97 8.79 12.18 13.03
CA THR A 97 7.83 13.08 13.66
C THR A 97 7.80 14.37 12.86
N ASN A 98 6.65 14.73 12.31
CA ASN A 98 6.42 16.06 11.76
C ASN A 98 5.09 16.61 12.29
N SER A 99 4.80 17.87 11.98
CA SER A 99 3.59 18.54 12.43
C SER A 99 2.29 18.01 11.79
N LEU A 100 2.38 17.09 10.81
CA LEU A 100 1.25 16.52 10.07
C LEU A 100 0.91 15.08 10.47
N PHE A 101 1.88 14.29 10.94
CA PHE A 101 1.69 12.91 11.39
C PHE A 101 2.91 12.35 12.13
N LEU A 102 2.65 11.29 12.89
CA LEU A 102 3.66 10.42 13.48
C LEU A 102 3.79 9.13 12.65
N GLN A 103 5.02 8.60 12.55
CA GLN A 103 5.29 7.38 11.79
C GLN A 103 5.96 6.30 12.66
N ARG A 104 5.45 5.07 12.54
CA ARG A 104 6.02 3.85 13.16
C ARG A 104 6.02 2.70 12.15
N GLN A 105 6.83 1.68 12.40
CA GLN A 105 6.87 0.47 11.58
C GLN A 105 6.92 -0.78 12.46
N ASP A 106 6.24 -1.85 12.04
CA ASP A 106 6.29 -3.16 12.67
C ASP A 106 6.15 -4.27 11.61
N SER A 107 6.40 -5.52 12.01
CA SER A 107 6.13 -6.70 11.21
C SER A 107 4.87 -7.41 11.71
N TRP A 108 3.93 -7.70 10.81
CA TRP A 108 2.65 -8.31 11.16
C TRP A 108 2.50 -9.68 10.52
N SER A 109 1.90 -10.61 11.27
CA SER A 109 1.46 -11.92 10.77
C SER A 109 -0.06 -12.00 10.83
N ILE A 110 -0.69 -12.16 9.67
CA ILE A 110 -2.14 -12.28 9.53
C ILE A 110 -2.48 -13.72 9.21
N GLN A 111 -3.22 -14.37 10.12
CA GLN A 111 -3.56 -15.78 10.05
C GLN A 111 -5.06 -15.95 9.80
N LYS A 112 -5.44 -16.92 8.97
CA LYS A 112 -6.86 -17.21 8.71
C LYS A 112 -7.50 -17.91 9.90
N GLU A 113 -8.60 -17.37 10.41
CA GLU A 113 -9.43 -18.04 11.42
C GLU A 113 -10.65 -18.70 10.78
N SER A 114 -11.24 -18.04 9.77
CA SER A 114 -12.38 -18.57 9.00
C SER A 114 -12.47 -17.87 7.63
N ASN A 115 -13.54 -18.09 6.86
CA ASN A 115 -13.75 -17.42 5.58
C ASN A 115 -14.10 -15.93 5.71
N THR A 116 -14.42 -15.44 6.91
CA THR A 116 -14.72 -14.03 7.16
C THR A 116 -13.82 -13.43 8.25
N ARG A 117 -12.94 -14.22 8.87
CA ARG A 117 -12.14 -13.79 10.01
C ARG A 117 -10.66 -14.09 9.86
N VAL A 118 -9.85 -13.16 10.34
CA VAL A 118 -8.40 -13.27 10.49
C VAL A 118 -7.96 -12.90 11.89
N ARG A 119 -6.84 -13.46 12.30
CA ARG A 119 -6.09 -13.05 13.47
C ARG A 119 -4.90 -12.21 13.01
N ILE A 120 -4.87 -10.92 13.36
CA ILE A 120 -3.75 -10.03 13.09
C ILE A 120 -2.84 -10.03 14.31
N ILE A 121 -1.57 -10.36 14.13
CA ILE A 121 -0.58 -10.46 15.19
C ILE A 121 0.55 -9.47 14.87
N SER A 122 0.74 -8.49 15.75
CA SER A 122 1.89 -7.59 15.66
C SER A 122 3.11 -8.19 16.36
N GLU A 123 4.30 -7.92 15.85
CA GLU A 123 5.54 -8.44 16.41
C GLU A 123 5.98 -7.62 17.63
N SER A 124 5.89 -6.29 17.56
CA SER A 124 6.38 -5.40 18.62
C SER A 124 5.42 -4.30 19.03
N LEU A 125 4.56 -3.79 18.14
CA LEU A 125 3.81 -2.55 18.38
C LEU A 125 2.32 -2.74 18.12
N ASN A 126 1.45 -2.08 18.89
CA ASN A 126 0.03 -2.03 18.61
C ASN A 126 -0.31 -0.79 17.79
N PHE A 127 -0.79 -0.97 16.56
CA PHE A 127 -1.27 0.14 15.74
C PHE A 127 -2.78 0.36 15.82
N LEU A 128 -3.53 -0.56 16.45
CA LEU A 128 -4.99 -0.47 16.50
C LEU A 128 -5.45 0.22 17.78
N PHE A 129 -6.19 1.31 17.64
CA PHE A 129 -6.78 2.05 18.74
C PHE A 129 -8.19 2.54 18.39
N ASN A 130 -9.03 2.75 19.41
CA ASN A 130 -10.38 3.30 19.24
C ASN A 130 -10.40 4.76 19.72
N PRO A 131 -10.76 5.72 18.85
CA PRO A 131 -10.71 7.14 19.21
C PRO A 131 -11.65 7.55 20.35
N ASN A 132 -12.71 6.78 20.62
CA ASN A 132 -13.64 7.05 21.72
C ASN A 132 -13.09 6.64 23.09
N PHE A 133 -12.17 5.69 23.13
CA PHE A 133 -11.64 5.11 24.37
C PHE A 133 -10.17 5.46 24.63
N GLY A 134 -9.56 6.29 23.78
CA GLY A 134 -8.17 6.72 23.90
C GLY A 134 -7.15 5.67 23.43
N PHE A 135 -5.90 5.87 23.83
CA PHE A 135 -4.73 5.10 23.39
C PHE A 135 -4.57 3.81 24.17
N ILE A 136 -4.28 2.73 23.47
CA ILE A 136 -4.25 1.39 24.07
C ILE A 136 -2.92 0.71 23.74
N ALA A 137 -2.09 0.56 24.77
CA ALA A 137 -0.83 -0.20 24.81
C ALA A 137 -0.01 -0.16 23.51
N PRO A 138 0.50 1.02 23.09
CA PRO A 138 1.07 1.21 21.76
C PRO A 138 2.38 0.45 21.51
N ASN A 139 3.08 -0.01 22.55
CA ASN A 139 4.47 -0.49 22.46
C ASN A 139 4.63 -1.99 22.78
N ASP A 140 3.53 -2.75 22.76
CA ASP A 140 3.54 -4.18 23.01
C ASP A 140 3.04 -4.97 21.80
N SER A 141 3.56 -6.18 21.64
CA SER A 141 3.00 -7.17 20.73
C SER A 141 1.57 -7.50 21.11
N ILE A 142 0.66 -7.57 20.15
CA ILE A 142 -0.76 -7.82 20.41
C ILE A 142 -1.38 -8.62 19.28
N ALA A 143 -2.43 -9.39 19.61
CA ALA A 143 -3.20 -10.12 18.62
C ALA A 143 -4.67 -9.72 18.63
N TRP A 144 -5.16 -9.26 17.49
CA TRP A 144 -6.55 -8.87 17.27
C TRP A 144 -7.28 -9.94 16.46
N SER A 145 -8.52 -10.23 16.83
CA SER A 145 -9.40 -11.06 16.01
C SER A 145 -10.30 -10.14 15.21
N CYS A 146 -10.21 -10.22 13.89
CA CYS A 146 -10.83 -9.28 12.97
C CYS A 146 -11.78 -9.98 12.00
N GLU A 147 -12.90 -9.34 11.70
CA GLU A 147 -13.90 -9.79 10.75
C GLU A 147 -13.99 -8.83 9.56
N LEU A 148 -13.91 -9.36 8.34
CA LEU A 148 -14.02 -8.59 7.11
C LEU A 148 -15.48 -8.57 6.63
N ALA A 149 -16.10 -7.40 6.70
CA ALA A 149 -17.44 -7.15 6.23
C ALA A 149 -17.43 -6.49 4.84
N GLY A 150 -18.09 -7.11 3.87
CA GLY A 150 -18.28 -6.55 2.53
C GLY A 150 -17.00 -6.33 1.72
N GLY A 151 -15.86 -6.89 2.17
CA GLY A 151 -14.53 -6.70 1.59
C GLY A 151 -14.02 -5.25 1.66
N LYS A 152 -14.56 -4.46 2.59
CA LYS A 152 -14.28 -3.03 2.75
C LYS A 152 -14.12 -2.59 4.20
N ILE A 153 -14.77 -3.26 5.15
CA ILE A 153 -14.71 -2.87 6.56
C ILE A 153 -14.11 -4.01 7.35
N LEU A 154 -13.05 -3.72 8.11
CA LEU A 154 -12.44 -4.65 9.04
C LEU A 154 -12.81 -4.26 10.47
N LEU A 155 -13.59 -5.12 11.12
CA LEU A 155 -13.96 -4.98 12.53
C LEU A 155 -13.03 -5.85 13.38
N CYS A 156 -12.12 -5.23 14.12
CA CYS A 156 -11.14 -5.91 14.98
C CYS A 156 -11.54 -5.83 16.45
N LEU A 157 -11.43 -6.94 17.16
CA LEU A 157 -11.70 -7.05 18.58
C LEU A 157 -10.39 -7.30 19.35
N ALA A 158 -10.14 -6.54 20.43
CA ALA A 158 -8.90 -6.62 21.24
C ALA A 158 -8.91 -7.80 22.21
N PRO A 159 -7.80 -8.44 22.60
CA PRO A 159 -7.80 -9.62 23.50
C PRO A 159 -8.76 -9.52 24.69
N GLN A 160 -9.47 -10.62 24.99
CA GLN A 160 -10.64 -10.65 25.90
C GLN A 160 -10.35 -10.16 27.32
N ASP A 161 -9.13 -10.33 27.82
CA ASP A 161 -8.82 -10.11 29.24
C ASP A 161 -8.11 -8.78 29.53
N ASN A 162 -7.65 -8.03 28.52
CA ASN A 162 -6.83 -6.83 28.73
C ASN A 162 -7.49 -5.52 28.25
N PHE A 163 -8.48 -5.60 27.35
CA PHE A 163 -9.00 -4.42 26.66
C PHE A 163 -10.53 -4.44 26.63
N THR A 164 -11.12 -4.08 27.76
CA THR A 164 -12.57 -4.06 27.95
C THR A 164 -13.05 -2.74 28.54
N TYR A 165 -14.33 -2.40 28.32
CA TYR A 165 -14.98 -1.22 28.90
C TYR A 165 -16.34 -1.59 29.50
N GLY A 166 -16.74 -0.85 30.54
CA GLY A 166 -17.97 -1.10 31.31
C GLY A 166 -19.18 -0.28 30.84
N GLU A 167 -20.30 -0.46 31.54
CA GLU A 167 -21.58 0.20 31.25
C GLU A 167 -21.50 1.73 31.26
N GLU A 168 -20.66 2.29 32.15
CA GLU A 168 -20.48 3.74 32.31
C GLU A 168 -19.97 4.44 31.05
N VAL A 169 -19.32 3.69 30.14
CA VAL A 169 -18.75 4.21 28.89
C VAL A 169 -19.52 3.65 27.68
N GLY A 170 -20.76 3.21 27.89
CA GLY A 170 -21.69 2.82 26.82
C GLY A 170 -21.68 1.33 26.46
N CYS A 171 -21.14 0.45 27.30
CA CYS A 171 -21.34 -0.99 27.10
C CYS A 171 -22.78 -1.40 27.47
N ALA A 172 -23.41 -2.26 26.68
CA ALA A 172 -24.76 -2.78 26.95
C ALA A 172 -24.79 -3.89 28.03
N THR A 173 -23.63 -4.31 28.52
CA THR A 173 -23.45 -5.35 29.55
C THR A 173 -22.39 -4.90 30.55
N SER A 174 -22.15 -5.66 31.61
CA SER A 174 -21.15 -5.30 32.61
C SER A 174 -19.73 -5.13 32.04
N VAL A 175 -19.39 -5.83 30.95
CA VAL A 175 -18.07 -5.80 30.31
C VAL A 175 -18.20 -6.01 28.79
N CYS A 176 -17.75 -5.05 27.99
CA CYS A 176 -17.64 -5.15 26.54
C CYS A 176 -16.18 -5.24 26.13
N ARG A 177 -15.91 -6.03 25.08
CA ARG A 177 -14.61 -6.09 24.43
C ARG A 177 -14.41 -4.84 23.58
N LEU A 178 -13.25 -4.21 23.70
CA LEU A 178 -12.89 -3.10 22.83
C LEU A 178 -12.84 -3.57 21.37
N HIS A 179 -13.40 -2.73 20.50
CA HIS A 179 -13.41 -2.96 19.06
C HIS A 179 -12.85 -1.74 18.32
N VAL A 180 -12.27 -1.99 17.14
CA VAL A 180 -11.79 -0.97 16.20
C VAL A 180 -12.37 -1.30 14.83
N MET A 181 -12.78 -0.28 14.09
CA MET A 181 -13.28 -0.41 12.72
C MET A 181 -12.38 0.36 11.78
N LEU A 182 -11.94 -0.30 10.70
CA LEU A 182 -11.06 0.27 9.69
C LEU A 182 -11.67 0.05 8.31
N ASP A 183 -11.50 1.03 7.42
CA ASP A 183 -11.61 0.82 5.98
C ASP A 183 -10.46 -0.07 5.50
N VAL A 184 -10.75 -0.92 4.53
CA VAL A 184 -9.80 -1.77 3.81
C VAL A 184 -9.76 -1.32 2.36
N THR A 185 -8.63 -0.77 1.97
CA THR A 185 -8.35 -0.42 0.58
C THR A 185 -7.25 -1.31 0.05
N LYS A 186 -7.61 -2.20 -0.88
CA LYS A 186 -6.67 -3.05 -1.60
C LYS A 186 -6.11 -2.28 -2.79
N TYR A 187 -4.79 -2.19 -2.91
CA TYR A 187 -4.14 -1.67 -4.12
C TYR A 187 -3.81 -2.80 -5.08
N ASP A 188 -3.27 -3.89 -4.56
CA ASP A 188 -2.99 -5.13 -5.27
C ASP A 188 -2.87 -6.29 -4.26
N ASN A 189 -2.27 -7.42 -4.65
CA ASN A 189 -2.10 -8.57 -3.75
C ASN A 189 -0.91 -8.40 -2.78
N GLU A 190 -0.09 -7.38 -3.00
CA GLU A 190 1.15 -7.11 -2.29
C GLU A 190 1.05 -5.88 -1.38
N SER A 191 0.05 -5.03 -1.61
CA SER A 191 -0.16 -3.77 -0.87
C SER A 191 -1.63 -3.55 -0.50
N ILE A 192 -1.87 -3.33 0.79
CA ILE A 192 -3.21 -3.11 1.38
C ILE A 192 -3.12 -1.99 2.42
N SER A 193 -4.02 -1.02 2.35
CA SER A 193 -4.20 0.02 3.36
C SER A 193 -5.34 -0.34 4.31
N LEU A 194 -5.09 -0.19 5.61
CA LEU A 194 -6.10 -0.25 6.67
C LEU A 194 -6.17 1.12 7.35
N GLY A 195 -7.34 1.73 7.45
CA GLY A 195 -7.37 3.03 8.11
C GLY A 195 -8.74 3.59 8.48
N PHE A 196 -8.72 4.63 9.30
CA PHE A 196 -9.88 5.47 9.55
C PHE A 196 -9.48 6.94 9.59
N GLY A 197 -10.47 7.80 9.49
CA GLY A 197 -10.30 9.25 9.48
C GLY A 197 -10.02 9.80 8.07
N PRO A 198 -9.69 11.10 7.98
CA PRO A 198 -9.58 12.05 9.10
C PRO A 198 -10.94 12.29 9.78
N LEU A 199 -10.92 12.29 11.11
CA LEU A 199 -12.06 12.63 11.96
C LEU A 199 -11.90 14.06 12.47
N ASP A 200 -12.93 14.88 12.30
CA ASP A 200 -13.00 16.20 12.91
C ASP A 200 -13.46 16.06 14.37
N THR A 201 -12.53 16.30 15.31
CA THR A 201 -12.79 16.22 16.74
C THR A 201 -13.21 17.54 17.38
N SER A 202 -13.50 18.59 16.58
CA SER A 202 -13.86 19.93 17.07
C SER A 202 -15.06 19.99 18.02
N ASN A 203 -15.97 19.01 17.96
CA ASN A 203 -17.16 18.96 18.81
C ASN A 203 -17.00 18.18 20.12
N GLN A 204 -15.82 17.61 20.43
CA GLN A 204 -15.54 16.89 21.68
C GLN A 204 -15.01 17.85 22.78
N GLY A 205 -15.89 18.74 23.26
CA GLY A 205 -15.96 19.24 24.65
C GLY A 205 -14.72 19.74 25.43
N SER A 206 -13.56 20.07 24.86
CA SER A 206 -12.42 20.61 25.63
C SER A 206 -11.71 21.75 24.91
N ALA A 207 -11.10 22.64 25.71
CA ALA A 207 -10.51 23.92 25.29
C ALA A 207 -9.38 23.75 24.25
N GLY A 208 -9.76 23.81 22.97
CA GLY A 208 -8.87 23.78 21.82
C GLY A 208 -9.61 23.20 20.62
N ASN A 209 -9.54 23.87 19.46
CA ASN A 209 -10.03 23.28 18.21
C ASN A 209 -9.09 22.13 17.84
N LYS A 210 -9.36 20.94 18.39
CA LYS A 210 -8.61 19.74 18.06
C LYS A 210 -9.03 19.29 16.66
N PHE A 211 -8.14 19.45 15.69
CA PHE A 211 -8.34 19.01 14.31
C PHE A 211 -7.75 17.62 14.11
N GLY A 212 -8.47 16.79 13.36
CA GLY A 212 -7.94 15.65 12.62
C GLY A 212 -7.36 14.51 13.47
N LEU A 213 -8.17 13.50 13.78
CA LEU A 213 -7.67 12.21 14.22
C LEU A 213 -7.73 11.20 13.06
N PHE A 214 -6.63 10.50 12.81
CA PHE A 214 -6.59 9.45 11.79
C PHE A 214 -5.57 8.38 12.13
N ASN A 215 -5.74 7.23 11.49
CA ASN A 215 -4.80 6.13 11.55
C ASN A 215 -4.81 5.44 10.20
N ILE A 216 -3.66 5.38 9.55
CA ILE A 216 -3.46 4.71 8.26
C ILE A 216 -2.32 3.72 8.47
N ILE A 217 -2.56 2.47 8.11
CA ILE A 217 -1.60 1.38 8.22
C ILE A 217 -1.45 0.80 6.82
N GLU A 218 -0.30 1.07 6.22
CA GLU A 218 0.07 0.51 4.92
C GLU A 218 0.78 -0.83 5.15
N LEU A 219 0.17 -1.89 4.64
CA LEU A 219 0.71 -3.25 4.67
C LEU A 219 1.36 -3.56 3.33
N HIS A 220 2.65 -3.86 3.36
CA HIS A 220 3.38 -4.40 2.21
C HIS A 220 3.82 -5.84 2.49
N ARG A 221 3.61 -6.75 1.53
CA ARG A 221 3.98 -8.16 1.72
C ARG A 221 5.46 -8.28 2.12
N LYS A 222 5.71 -8.93 3.25
CA LYS A 222 7.07 -9.13 3.75
C LYS A 222 7.81 -10.09 2.82
N GLY A 223 8.98 -9.67 2.34
CA GLY A 223 9.81 -10.46 1.44
C GLY A 223 9.36 -10.47 -0.01
N VAL A 224 8.47 -9.55 -0.43
CA VAL A 224 8.22 -9.26 -1.84
C VAL A 224 9.22 -8.20 -2.31
N ILE A 225 9.79 -8.40 -3.48
CA ILE A 225 10.71 -7.47 -4.14
C ILE A 225 9.90 -6.73 -5.22
N SER A 226 10.09 -5.41 -5.35
CA SER A 226 9.41 -4.65 -6.41
C SER A 226 9.81 -5.13 -7.81
N ALA A 227 8.92 -4.95 -8.78
CA ALA A 227 9.27 -5.15 -10.18
C ALA A 227 10.20 -4.03 -10.68
N PRO A 228 11.20 -4.32 -11.52
CA PRO A 228 11.90 -3.29 -12.29
C PRO A 228 10.92 -2.49 -13.17
N SER A 229 11.08 -1.17 -13.19
CA SER A 229 10.19 -0.26 -13.91
C SER A 229 10.87 0.38 -15.11
N TYR A 230 10.06 0.91 -16.03
CA TYR A 230 10.51 1.67 -17.21
C TYR A 230 11.60 0.98 -18.04
N LEU A 231 11.45 -0.34 -18.29
CA LEU A 231 12.34 -1.04 -19.22
C LEU A 231 12.32 -0.32 -20.58
N ASN A 232 13.50 0.06 -21.04
CA ASN A 232 13.77 0.72 -22.30
C ASN A 232 14.81 -0.09 -23.09
N LEU A 233 14.74 0.00 -24.43
CA LEU A 233 15.65 -0.67 -25.34
C LEU A 233 16.28 0.35 -26.28
N GLU A 234 17.59 0.22 -26.48
CA GLU A 234 18.33 0.88 -27.55
C GLU A 234 18.85 -0.21 -28.49
N THR A 235 18.56 -0.09 -29.78
CA THR A 235 18.88 -1.11 -30.77
C THR A 235 20.04 -0.65 -31.66
N GLU A 236 21.03 -1.53 -31.82
CA GLU A 236 22.18 -1.37 -32.71
C GLU A 236 22.28 -2.57 -33.66
N LEU A 237 23.24 -2.56 -34.58
CA LEU A 237 23.49 -3.71 -35.44
C LEU A 237 23.92 -4.91 -34.56
N GLU A 238 23.19 -6.01 -34.66
CA GLU A 238 23.42 -7.25 -33.89
C GLU A 238 23.41 -7.09 -32.35
N LYS A 239 22.87 -5.98 -31.83
CA LYS A 239 22.89 -5.68 -30.38
C LYS A 239 21.63 -4.96 -29.90
N VAL A 240 21.20 -5.27 -28.68
CA VAL A 240 20.20 -4.51 -27.94
C VAL A 240 20.72 -4.18 -26.54
N THR A 241 20.72 -2.90 -26.20
CA THR A 241 21.01 -2.42 -24.84
C THR A 241 19.70 -2.20 -24.09
N LEU A 242 19.54 -2.88 -22.96
CA LEU A 242 18.40 -2.77 -22.06
C LEU A 242 18.77 -1.82 -20.91
N SER A 243 17.86 -0.92 -20.54
CA SER A 243 17.96 -0.11 -19.32
C SER A 243 16.64 -0.03 -18.59
N TRP A 244 16.66 0.05 -17.26
CA TRP A 244 15.45 0.13 -16.43
C TRP A 244 15.70 0.96 -15.16
N THR A 245 14.67 1.16 -14.34
CA THR A 245 14.78 1.80 -13.03
C THR A 245 14.40 0.81 -11.92
N PHE A 246 15.03 0.99 -10.76
CA PHE A 246 14.75 0.19 -9.58
C PHE A 246 15.12 0.98 -8.33
N ASP A 247 14.14 1.24 -7.45
CA ASP A 247 14.27 2.21 -6.35
C ASP A 247 14.27 1.53 -4.95
N GLU A 248 14.56 0.23 -4.86
CA GLU A 248 14.73 -0.48 -3.58
C GLU A 248 16.21 -0.69 -3.22
N PRO A 249 16.57 -0.80 -1.92
CA PRO A 249 17.96 -0.91 -1.49
C PRO A 249 18.73 -2.15 -2.00
N ASN A 250 20.05 -1.99 -2.00
CA ASN A 250 21.06 -2.55 -2.91
C ASN A 250 21.43 -4.06 -2.78
N GLU A 251 20.48 -4.96 -2.49
CA GLU A 251 20.75 -6.41 -2.40
C GLU A 251 19.97 -7.25 -3.43
N VAL A 252 19.73 -6.67 -4.62
CA VAL A 252 19.09 -7.38 -5.73
C VAL A 252 20.00 -7.51 -6.93
N GLN A 253 19.86 -8.63 -7.64
CA GLN A 253 20.34 -8.82 -9.01
C GLN A 253 19.16 -8.78 -9.97
N PHE A 254 19.41 -8.56 -11.24
CA PHE A 254 18.40 -8.55 -12.28
C PHE A 254 18.56 -9.77 -13.17
N ASP A 255 17.50 -10.53 -13.39
CA ASP A 255 17.45 -11.66 -14.33
C ASP A 255 16.74 -11.21 -15.60
N ILE A 256 17.44 -11.30 -16.73
CA ILE A 256 16.99 -10.79 -18.02
C ILE A 256 16.46 -11.95 -18.83
N PHE A 257 15.22 -11.82 -19.28
CA PHE A 257 14.56 -12.81 -20.10
C PHE A 257 14.28 -12.26 -21.49
N ARG A 258 14.47 -13.12 -22.49
CA ARG A 258 14.17 -12.83 -23.90
C ARG A 258 13.31 -13.93 -24.50
N LYS A 259 12.47 -13.58 -25.46
CA LYS A 259 11.89 -14.52 -26.43
C LYS A 259 12.06 -13.98 -27.84
N ASP A 260 12.13 -14.89 -28.80
CA ASP A 260 12.48 -14.58 -30.20
C ASP A 260 11.25 -14.75 -31.13
N GLN A 261 10.10 -15.08 -30.55
CA GLN A 261 8.82 -15.25 -31.24
C GLN A 261 7.68 -14.66 -30.39
N LEU A 262 6.64 -14.16 -31.06
CA LEU A 262 5.52 -13.49 -30.39
C LEU A 262 4.82 -14.42 -29.38
N ASP A 263 4.58 -15.67 -29.79
CA ASP A 263 3.97 -16.77 -29.02
C ASP A 263 5.01 -17.70 -28.38
N GLY A 264 6.30 -17.36 -28.47
CA GLY A 264 7.38 -18.10 -27.85
C GLY A 264 7.40 -17.96 -26.33
N SER A 265 8.19 -18.84 -25.69
CA SER A 265 8.45 -18.77 -24.25
C SER A 265 9.68 -17.91 -23.96
N TYR A 266 9.65 -17.21 -22.83
CA TYR A 266 10.80 -16.48 -22.32
C TYR A 266 11.88 -17.44 -21.82
N VAL A 267 13.14 -17.16 -22.17
CA VAL A 267 14.33 -17.82 -21.65
C VAL A 267 15.21 -16.78 -20.96
N SER A 268 15.85 -17.15 -19.84
CA SER A 268 16.86 -16.28 -19.22
C SER A 268 18.09 -16.23 -20.12
N ILE A 269 18.52 -15.02 -20.45
CA ILE A 269 19.70 -14.76 -21.30
C ILE A 269 20.89 -14.25 -20.49
N GLY A 270 20.69 -13.91 -19.22
CA GLY A 270 21.76 -13.45 -18.35
C GLY A 270 21.25 -12.74 -17.10
N ARG A 271 22.20 -12.39 -16.24
CA ARG A 271 21.96 -11.55 -15.06
C ARG A 271 22.79 -10.29 -15.12
N SER A 272 22.28 -9.22 -14.51
CA SER A 272 23.00 -7.97 -14.28
C SER A 272 22.97 -7.58 -12.81
N ASN A 273 24.04 -6.97 -12.32
CA ASN A 273 24.04 -6.29 -11.01
C ASN A 273 23.71 -4.80 -11.15
N ASP A 274 23.69 -4.29 -12.38
CA ASP A 274 23.38 -2.91 -12.71
C ASP A 274 21.99 -2.82 -13.35
N VAL A 275 21.44 -1.62 -13.42
CA VAL A 275 20.17 -1.34 -14.11
C VAL A 275 20.30 -1.24 -15.64
N VAL A 276 21.27 -1.98 -16.19
CA VAL A 276 21.61 -2.05 -17.61
C VAL A 276 22.06 -3.46 -17.98
N PHE A 277 21.77 -3.89 -19.20
CA PHE A 277 22.24 -5.16 -19.76
C PHE A 277 22.41 -5.07 -21.28
N GLU A 278 23.45 -5.70 -21.82
CA GLU A 278 23.71 -5.72 -23.27
C GLU A 278 23.52 -7.13 -23.82
N ASP A 279 22.62 -7.28 -24.78
CA ASP A 279 22.41 -8.51 -25.53
C ASP A 279 23.04 -8.38 -26.92
N GLU A 280 24.09 -9.17 -27.18
CA GLU A 280 24.94 -9.07 -28.37
C GLU A 280 24.84 -10.32 -29.25
N ASN A 281 25.37 -10.23 -30.48
CA ASN A 281 25.37 -11.31 -31.48
C ASN A 281 23.96 -11.72 -31.93
N LEU A 282 23.06 -10.74 -32.04
CA LEU A 282 21.70 -10.94 -32.50
C LEU A 282 21.62 -10.97 -34.03
N GLY A 283 20.85 -11.90 -34.58
CA GLY A 283 20.51 -11.88 -36.00
C GLY A 283 19.37 -10.90 -36.29
N PRO A 284 19.07 -10.64 -37.59
CA PRO A 284 17.87 -9.94 -37.99
C PRO A 284 16.62 -10.65 -37.42
N GLY A 285 15.72 -9.89 -36.81
CA GLY A 285 14.56 -10.48 -36.16
C GLY A 285 13.84 -9.60 -35.16
N HIS A 286 12.95 -10.23 -34.41
CA HIS A 286 12.15 -9.61 -33.37
C HIS A 286 12.45 -10.26 -32.03
N TYR A 287 12.72 -9.43 -31.03
CA TYR A 287 13.09 -9.88 -29.70
C TYR A 287 12.21 -9.17 -28.67
N TRP A 288 11.68 -9.90 -27.70
CA TRP A 288 10.91 -9.34 -26.60
C TRP A 288 11.64 -9.57 -25.29
N TYR A 289 11.83 -8.50 -24.52
CA TYR A 289 12.59 -8.53 -23.28
C TYR A 289 11.69 -8.27 -22.07
N ARG A 290 12.06 -8.89 -20.95
CA ARG A 290 11.48 -8.66 -19.62
C ARG A 290 12.56 -8.85 -18.56
N VAL A 291 12.54 -8.03 -17.51
CA VAL A 291 13.54 -8.06 -16.44
C VAL A 291 12.86 -8.33 -15.11
N TYR A 292 13.48 -9.14 -14.26
CA TYR A 292 13.02 -9.46 -12.90
C TYR A 292 14.10 -9.07 -11.90
N ALA A 293 13.72 -8.53 -10.75
CA ALA A 293 14.62 -8.36 -9.61
C ALA A 293 14.66 -9.66 -8.79
N VAL A 294 15.83 -10.00 -8.27
CA VAL A 294 16.10 -11.26 -7.56
C VAL A 294 16.93 -10.99 -6.32
N SER A 295 16.52 -11.51 -5.17
CA SER A 295 17.32 -11.51 -3.93
C SER A 295 17.27 -12.91 -3.32
N GLY A 296 18.42 -13.60 -3.31
CA GLY A 296 18.49 -15.02 -2.95
C GLY A 296 17.59 -15.88 -3.86
N ASP A 297 16.64 -16.59 -3.25
CA ASP A 297 15.67 -17.44 -3.94
C ASP A 297 14.35 -16.71 -4.29
N VAL A 298 14.23 -15.44 -3.89
CA VAL A 298 13.03 -14.63 -4.13
C VAL A 298 13.18 -13.86 -5.44
N ARG A 299 12.12 -13.85 -6.25
CA ARG A 299 12.04 -13.10 -7.52
C ARG A 299 10.81 -12.21 -7.52
N SER A 300 10.95 -10.98 -7.99
CA SER A 300 9.83 -10.06 -8.18
C SER A 300 8.89 -10.48 -9.32
N SER A 301 7.80 -9.74 -9.50
CA SER A 301 7.09 -9.73 -10.77
C SER A 301 7.95 -9.07 -11.85
N GLY A 302 7.70 -9.42 -13.12
CA GLY A 302 8.57 -8.93 -14.20
C GLY A 302 8.20 -7.53 -14.65
N SER A 303 9.17 -6.80 -15.19
CA SER A 303 9.01 -5.47 -15.78
C SER A 303 7.95 -5.41 -16.89
N ASN A 304 7.69 -4.20 -17.40
CA ASN A 304 7.03 -4.07 -18.70
C ASN A 304 7.83 -4.81 -19.79
N VAL A 305 7.12 -5.31 -20.80
CA VAL A 305 7.75 -5.96 -21.97
C VAL A 305 8.10 -4.93 -23.02
N ARG A 306 9.30 -5.04 -23.61
CA ARG A 306 9.71 -4.24 -24.77
C ARG A 306 10.11 -5.11 -25.94
N LYS A 307 9.72 -4.70 -27.15
CA LYS A 307 10.11 -5.35 -28.41
C LYS A 307 11.27 -4.57 -29.05
N ALA A 308 12.36 -5.26 -29.37
CA ALA A 308 13.37 -4.79 -30.31
C ALA A 308 13.13 -5.39 -31.70
N THR A 309 13.54 -4.67 -32.74
CA THR A 309 13.63 -5.18 -34.10
C THR A 309 15.03 -4.92 -34.61
N ILE A 310 15.76 -5.98 -34.92
CA ILE A 310 17.06 -5.91 -35.57
C ILE A 310 16.81 -6.06 -37.07
N GLY A 311 17.21 -5.05 -37.84
CA GLY A 311 17.12 -5.05 -39.30
C GLY A 311 18.21 -5.91 -39.95
N GLU A 312 18.05 -6.16 -41.24
CA GLU A 312 19.13 -6.66 -42.10
C GLU A 312 20.19 -5.56 -42.37
#